data_AF-A0A1X6NZK6-F1
#
_entry.id   AF-A0A1X6NZK6-F1
#
_cell.length_a   1.000
_cell.length_b   1.000
_cell.length_c   1.000
_cell.angle_alpha   90.00
_cell.angle_beta   90.00
_cell.angle_gamma   90.00
#
_symmetry.space_group_name_H-M   'P 1'
#
loop_
_entity.id
_entity.type
_entity.pdbx_description
1 polymer ?
#
loop_
_entity_poly.entity_id
_entity_poly.type
_entity_poly.pdbx_seq_one_letter_code
_entity_poly.pdbx_strand_id
1 'polypeptide(L)'
;MDVSGRVATVLLYATAVAVALLAAAPAPAGANYANPADAAFDVYAHHPLWQGAGAPKPAPVLVRYYGVKLNPAKAFRRYTRSSRYFPGGAKFRLASDVFPNPVLDGPTARRFVGWDLLRLPYYGLNAYDWAEVSLHRNARLCLALGDRVEPGLRVAGYERAGVGVLAAADAVEIDGGPPTLKVGLFCKDVKAGLVRLPRATLLNVNAEFGYDVLLAEAGGVTPTRPRPPPGVRAVWPNAPCPDRLHELWRTGDHDPADADTKGKTWRTWHPQIDPIYWCYYGHDHGTAPQFQSVPPRLGYTAWKNGRQQETHVGFKGYGLRSGNDNYYITVHASTSEVRRIRERFHTTTLAASSATTGEVFADLSCKGDFGFTFALAANFRQSPTTILTVGGASQARLYSQVAQTPFEDRPKNAKRVNVWSGGPNTDRAVDLTDLPRGRYEVWDGGINFCSRSAHHKGMTVDIKDALTACPTRECPVNSRLTPLAQVVDPSQGVFTPNRAVRRDVLFDSVTVGRDRCVLDGLAGVRGKVFYTNAKCTELRSGPGRDAVRQVLKPGWTGFLGGKYGSVESWYGMYQQVAENDEDGGFENIEQSLSDFN
;
A
#
# COMPACT_ATOMS: atom_id res chain seq x y z
N MET A 1 -50.61 13.93 46.75
CA MET A 1 -51.08 12.83 45.89
C MET A 1 -50.42 12.98 44.52
N ASP A 2 -49.47 12.08 44.31
CA ASP A 2 -48.79 11.62 43.10
C ASP A 2 -48.78 12.46 41.80
N VAL A 3 -47.66 13.14 41.54
CA VAL A 3 -47.30 13.75 40.23
C VAL A 3 -46.20 12.92 39.53
N SER A 4 -45.86 11.74 40.06
CA SER A 4 -44.69 10.94 39.66
C SER A 4 -44.95 10.03 38.45
N GLY A 5 -46.20 9.83 38.05
CA GLY A 5 -46.58 8.83 37.06
C GLY A 5 -46.62 9.27 35.59
N ARG A 6 -46.55 10.58 35.28
CA ARG A 6 -46.73 11.07 33.89
C ARG A 6 -45.45 11.54 33.19
N VAL A 7 -44.36 11.76 33.93
CA VAL A 7 -43.08 12.19 33.33
C VAL A 7 -42.25 11.00 32.82
N ALA A 8 -42.39 9.83 33.43
CA ALA A 8 -41.64 8.63 33.03
C ALA A 8 -42.12 8.05 31.68
N THR A 9 -43.42 8.09 31.39
CA THR A 9 -43.97 7.52 30.15
C THR A 9 -43.66 8.38 28.93
N VAL A 10 -43.59 9.71 29.07
CA VAL A 10 -43.27 10.61 27.94
C VAL A 10 -41.78 10.53 27.57
N LEU A 11 -40.87 10.33 28.53
CA LEU A 11 -39.45 10.15 28.24
C LEU A 11 -39.13 8.81 27.56
N LEU A 12 -39.84 7.73 27.90
CA LEU A 12 -39.67 6.40 27.29
C LEU A 12 -40.19 6.33 25.85
N TYR A 13 -41.28 7.05 25.53
CA TYR A 13 -41.74 7.14 24.14
C TYR A 13 -40.89 8.11 23.30
N ALA A 14 -40.38 9.20 23.86
CA ALA A 14 -39.48 10.12 23.14
C ALA A 14 -38.12 9.48 22.79
N THR A 15 -37.60 8.60 23.65
CA THR A 15 -36.35 7.85 23.37
C THR A 15 -36.56 6.69 22.41
N ALA A 16 -37.69 5.97 22.47
CA ALA A 16 -37.99 4.91 21.50
C ALA A 16 -38.27 5.44 20.09
N VAL A 17 -38.93 6.60 19.96
CA VAL A 17 -39.17 7.25 18.66
C VAL A 17 -37.89 7.88 18.09
N ALA A 18 -37.00 8.42 18.92
CA ALA A 18 -35.69 8.89 18.49
C ALA A 18 -34.77 7.75 18.01
N VAL A 19 -34.82 6.58 18.66
CA VAL A 19 -34.03 5.40 18.26
C VAL A 19 -34.61 4.73 17.00
N ALA A 20 -35.93 4.75 16.80
CA ALA A 20 -36.55 4.24 15.57
C ALA A 20 -36.38 5.20 14.37
N LEU A 21 -36.33 6.53 14.59
CA LEU A 21 -36.03 7.51 13.53
C LEU A 21 -34.54 7.56 13.15
N LEU A 22 -33.64 7.11 14.03
CA LEU A 22 -32.21 6.89 13.71
C LEU A 22 -31.96 5.57 12.95
N ALA A 23 -32.91 4.62 12.98
CA ALA A 23 -32.82 3.36 12.25
C ALA A 23 -33.41 3.42 10.82
N ALA A 24 -34.11 4.50 10.47
CA ALA A 24 -34.74 4.71 9.15
C ALA A 24 -34.29 6.01 8.47
N ALA A 25 -33.17 6.60 8.89
CA ALA A 25 -32.55 7.66 8.11
C ALA A 25 -32.02 7.05 6.80
N PRO A 26 -32.42 7.54 5.62
CA PRO A 26 -31.76 7.14 4.38
C PRO A 26 -30.27 7.42 4.56
N ALA A 27 -29.43 6.44 4.21
CA ALA A 27 -27.99 6.61 4.20
C ALA A 27 -27.68 7.97 3.57
N PRO A 28 -26.90 8.84 4.24
CA PRO A 28 -26.72 10.21 3.79
C PRO A 28 -26.31 10.20 2.32
N ALA A 29 -27.15 10.81 1.49
CA ALA A 29 -26.88 10.97 0.08
C ALA A 29 -25.53 11.70 -0.06
N GLY A 30 -24.56 11.03 -0.68
CA GLY A 30 -23.44 11.69 -1.32
C GLY A 30 -22.48 12.47 -0.41
N ALA A 31 -21.96 11.85 0.65
CA ALA A 31 -20.59 12.20 1.03
C ALA A 31 -19.65 11.67 -0.06
N ASN A 32 -19.31 12.54 -1.00
CA ASN A 32 -18.21 12.34 -1.94
C ASN A 32 -16.90 12.29 -1.13
N TYR A 33 -16.62 11.16 -0.48
CA TYR A 33 -15.31 10.83 0.10
C TYR A 33 -14.23 10.58 -0.97
N ALA A 34 -14.40 11.14 -2.17
CA ALA A 34 -13.30 11.27 -3.11
C ALA A 34 -12.37 12.34 -2.52
N ASN A 35 -11.32 11.91 -1.83
CA ASN A 35 -10.18 12.80 -1.65
C ASN A 35 -9.74 13.17 -3.07
N PRO A 36 -9.60 14.45 -3.44
CA PRO A 36 -9.09 14.84 -4.76
C PRO A 36 -7.79 14.11 -5.13
N ALA A 37 -6.98 13.72 -4.14
CA ALA A 37 -5.78 12.89 -4.33
C ALA A 37 -6.05 11.50 -4.92
N ASP A 38 -7.24 10.93 -4.71
CA ASP A 38 -7.66 9.62 -5.23
C ASP A 38 -8.03 9.65 -6.72
N ALA A 39 -8.47 10.80 -7.23
CA ALA A 39 -8.82 10.97 -8.64
C ALA A 39 -7.66 11.54 -9.47
N ALA A 40 -6.61 12.06 -8.83
CA ALA A 40 -5.55 12.83 -9.49
C ALA A 40 -4.36 11.99 -9.98
N PHE A 41 -4.14 10.78 -9.45
CA PHE A 41 -3.00 9.97 -9.90
C PHE A 41 -3.31 9.21 -11.19
N ASP A 42 -2.70 9.68 -12.27
CA ASP A 42 -2.66 8.96 -13.54
C ASP A 42 -1.47 8.01 -13.58
N VAL A 43 -1.67 6.77 -13.15
CA VAL A 43 -0.63 5.72 -13.18
C VAL A 43 -0.04 5.51 -14.58
N TYR A 44 -0.80 5.78 -15.65
CA TYR A 44 -0.33 5.60 -17.01
C TYR A 44 0.63 6.70 -17.42
N ALA A 45 0.42 7.95 -16.98
CA ALA A 45 1.36 9.04 -17.19
C ALA A 45 2.75 8.73 -16.59
N HIS A 46 2.81 7.85 -15.58
CA HIS A 46 4.06 7.42 -14.95
C HIS A 46 4.60 6.08 -15.48
N HIS A 47 3.84 5.38 -16.32
CA HIS A 47 4.24 4.08 -16.84
C HIS A 47 5.29 4.24 -17.97
N PRO A 48 6.47 3.60 -17.88
CA PRO A 48 7.55 3.80 -18.87
C PRO A 48 7.17 3.51 -20.33
N LEU A 49 6.34 2.49 -20.57
CA LEU A 49 5.83 2.17 -21.92
C LEU A 49 4.87 3.24 -22.49
N TRP A 50 4.40 4.16 -21.67
CA TRP A 50 3.37 5.13 -22.02
C TRP A 50 3.88 6.56 -22.20
N GLN A 51 5.13 6.83 -21.80
CA GLN A 51 5.75 8.16 -21.91
C GLN A 51 6.32 8.47 -23.31
N GLY A 52 6.15 7.60 -24.31
CA GLY A 52 6.74 7.74 -25.66
C GLY A 52 5.75 7.94 -26.82
N ALA A 53 6.22 8.48 -27.95
CA ALA A 53 5.41 8.76 -29.15
C ALA A 53 4.79 7.51 -29.83
N GLY A 54 5.26 6.31 -29.48
CA GLY A 54 4.72 5.01 -29.91
C GLY A 54 3.95 4.26 -28.83
N ALA A 55 3.56 4.94 -27.75
CA ALA A 55 2.77 4.33 -26.69
C ALA A 55 1.51 3.67 -27.29
N PRO A 56 1.17 2.43 -26.87
CA PRO A 56 -0.12 1.85 -27.20
C PRO A 56 -1.17 2.88 -26.80
N LYS A 57 -2.17 3.18 -27.63
CA LYS A 57 -3.29 4.03 -27.23
C LYS A 57 -4.56 3.37 -27.71
N PRO A 58 -5.64 3.40 -26.93
CA PRO A 58 -5.79 4.11 -25.64
C PRO A 58 -5.34 3.27 -24.42
N ALA A 59 -5.19 3.87 -23.24
CA ALA A 59 -4.75 3.17 -22.00
C ALA A 59 -5.78 2.13 -21.55
N PRO A 60 -5.50 1.20 -20.62
CA PRO A 60 -6.58 0.42 -20.04
C PRO A 60 -7.65 1.33 -19.38
N VAL A 61 -8.90 0.85 -19.35
CA VAL A 61 -10.03 1.63 -18.81
C VAL A 61 -9.99 1.66 -17.28
N LEU A 62 -9.75 0.50 -16.66
CA LEU A 62 -9.68 0.37 -15.21
C LEU A 62 -8.32 0.83 -14.70
N VAL A 63 -8.30 1.73 -13.73
CA VAL A 63 -7.08 2.18 -13.04
C VAL A 63 -6.81 1.34 -11.80
N ARG A 64 -7.86 1.12 -11.00
CA ARG A 64 -7.82 0.42 -9.71
C ARG A 64 -9.23 0.04 -9.26
N TYR A 65 -9.31 -0.89 -8.34
CA TYR A 65 -10.56 -1.33 -7.73
C TYR A 65 -10.39 -1.52 -6.23
N TYR A 66 -11.50 -1.45 -5.49
CA TYR A 66 -11.54 -1.73 -4.07
C TYR A 66 -12.70 -2.68 -3.78
N GLY A 67 -12.39 -3.74 -3.05
CA GLY A 67 -13.39 -4.60 -2.43
C GLY A 67 -13.53 -4.12 -1.00
N VAL A 68 -14.58 -3.36 -0.72
CA VAL A 68 -14.54 -2.51 0.45
C VAL A 68 -15.35 -3.12 1.59
N LYS A 69 -14.67 -3.34 2.71
CA LYS A 69 -15.30 -3.60 4.00
C LYS A 69 -15.79 -2.25 4.54
N LEU A 70 -17.08 -1.91 4.39
CA LEU A 70 -17.65 -0.81 5.19
C LEU A 70 -17.62 -1.26 6.64
N ASN A 71 -16.57 -0.94 7.38
CA ASN A 71 -16.74 -0.66 8.79
C ASN A 71 -17.26 0.79 8.85
N PRO A 72 -18.50 1.05 9.29
CA PRO A 72 -19.02 2.42 9.39
C PRO A 72 -18.13 3.33 10.23
N ALA A 73 -17.44 2.79 11.24
CA ALA A 73 -16.49 3.53 12.06
C ALA A 73 -15.17 3.88 11.33
N LYS A 74 -14.92 3.30 10.16
CA LYS A 74 -13.68 3.46 9.35
C LYS A 74 -13.98 3.63 7.85
N ALA A 75 -15.10 4.27 7.52
CA ALA A 75 -15.60 4.40 6.15
C ALA A 75 -14.64 5.11 5.17
N PHE A 76 -13.62 5.80 5.68
CA PHE A 76 -12.60 6.50 4.88
C PHE A 76 -11.49 5.59 4.34
N ARG A 77 -11.41 4.33 4.80
CA ARG A 77 -10.36 3.39 4.41
C ARG A 77 -10.84 2.46 3.32
N ARG A 78 -10.04 2.34 2.25
CA ARG A 78 -10.34 1.45 1.14
C ARG A 78 -9.38 0.27 1.16
N TYR A 79 -9.94 -0.92 1.06
CA TYR A 79 -9.20 -2.17 1.10
C TYR A 79 -9.38 -2.94 -0.21
N THR A 80 -8.45 -3.81 -0.51
CA THR A 80 -8.56 -4.77 -1.62
C THR A 80 -8.57 -6.15 -1.02
N ARG A 81 -9.66 -6.90 -1.22
CA ARG A 81 -9.71 -8.32 -0.84
C ARG A 81 -10.40 -9.14 -1.91
N SER A 82 -9.76 -10.26 -2.24
CA SER A 82 -10.31 -11.39 -3.02
C SER A 82 -10.80 -11.04 -4.43
N SER A 83 -10.59 -9.82 -4.93
CA SER A 83 -11.16 -9.38 -6.22
C SER A 83 -10.12 -9.45 -7.34
N ARG A 84 -10.31 -10.28 -8.38
CA ARG A 84 -9.29 -10.48 -9.44
C ARG A 84 -9.70 -9.81 -10.74
N TYR A 85 -8.79 -9.09 -11.39
CA TYR A 85 -9.05 -8.48 -12.70
C TYR A 85 -8.45 -9.29 -13.84
N PHE A 86 -9.27 -9.57 -14.84
CA PHE A 86 -8.92 -10.30 -16.04
C PHE A 86 -9.21 -9.41 -17.25
N PRO A 87 -8.20 -8.66 -17.74
CA PRO A 87 -8.28 -7.99 -19.02
C PRO A 87 -8.74 -8.98 -20.09
N GLY A 88 -9.69 -8.56 -20.92
CA GLY A 88 -10.50 -9.30 -21.88
C GLY A 88 -10.89 -10.73 -21.49
N GLY A 89 -11.03 -10.98 -20.19
CA GLY A 89 -11.24 -12.30 -19.61
C GLY A 89 -12.68 -12.78 -19.62
N ALA A 90 -13.63 -11.96 -20.08
CA ALA A 90 -15.06 -12.31 -20.12
C ALA A 90 -15.38 -13.59 -20.91
N LYS A 91 -14.47 -14.05 -21.80
CA LYS A 91 -14.62 -15.33 -22.51
C LYS A 91 -14.26 -16.56 -21.65
N PHE A 92 -13.43 -16.42 -20.62
CA PHE A 92 -12.61 -17.53 -20.11
C PHE A 92 -12.55 -17.75 -18.59
N ARG A 93 -13.15 -16.91 -17.74
CA ARG A 93 -13.08 -17.12 -16.29
C ARG A 93 -14.35 -16.71 -15.60
N LEU A 94 -15.43 -17.35 -15.98
CA LEU A 94 -16.51 -17.60 -15.05
C LEU A 94 -16.37 -19.04 -14.51
N ALA A 95 -15.83 -19.99 -15.29
CA ALA A 95 -15.41 -21.31 -14.79
C ALA A 95 -14.09 -21.28 -13.96
N SER A 96 -13.92 -22.24 -13.04
CA SER A 96 -12.77 -22.55 -12.14
C SER A 96 -12.68 -21.83 -10.78
N ASP A 97 -12.50 -22.47 -9.60
CA ASP A 97 -12.57 -23.90 -9.15
C ASP A 97 -13.30 -24.03 -7.79
N VAL A 98 -13.85 -22.93 -7.27
CA VAL A 98 -14.69 -22.89 -6.07
C VAL A 98 -16.02 -22.26 -6.50
N PHE A 99 -17.01 -23.14 -6.69
CA PHE A 99 -18.46 -22.92 -6.71
C PHE A 99 -19.02 -21.49 -6.90
N PRO A 100 -19.97 -21.30 -7.83
CA PRO A 100 -19.82 -21.52 -9.27
C PRO A 100 -20.09 -20.22 -10.05
N ASN A 101 -19.21 -19.87 -11.00
CA ASN A 101 -19.49 -18.83 -12.00
C ASN A 101 -19.67 -19.43 -13.41
N PRO A 102 -20.60 -18.90 -14.22
CA PRO A 102 -21.11 -19.57 -15.42
C PRO A 102 -20.42 -19.22 -16.74
N VAL A 103 -20.22 -20.20 -17.63
CA VAL A 103 -19.91 -19.91 -19.04
C VAL A 103 -21.09 -19.17 -19.67
N LEU A 104 -20.86 -17.95 -20.19
CA LEU A 104 -21.87 -17.23 -20.95
C LEU A 104 -22.01 -17.91 -22.33
N ASP A 105 -23.09 -18.67 -22.56
CA ASP A 105 -23.44 -19.24 -23.87
C ASP A 105 -24.58 -18.44 -24.55
N GLY A 106 -24.64 -18.55 -25.89
CA GLY A 106 -25.68 -17.97 -26.75
C GLY A 106 -25.29 -16.67 -27.48
N PRO A 107 -26.15 -16.17 -28.39
CA PRO A 107 -25.89 -14.97 -29.20
C PRO A 107 -25.66 -13.69 -28.37
N THR A 108 -26.32 -13.58 -27.22
CA THR A 108 -26.20 -12.43 -26.31
C THR A 108 -24.86 -12.43 -25.57
N ALA A 109 -24.37 -13.60 -25.19
CA ALA A 109 -23.06 -13.79 -24.55
C ALA A 109 -21.88 -13.38 -25.44
N ARG A 110 -21.99 -13.68 -26.75
CA ARG A 110 -20.95 -13.34 -27.75
C ARG A 110 -20.62 -11.84 -27.80
N ARG A 111 -21.55 -10.97 -27.41
CA ARG A 111 -21.36 -9.50 -27.39
C ARG A 111 -20.38 -9.03 -26.32
N PHE A 112 -20.18 -9.83 -25.28
CA PHE A 112 -19.28 -9.51 -24.17
C PHE A 112 -17.91 -10.19 -24.32
N VAL A 113 -17.70 -10.97 -25.39
CA VAL A 113 -16.42 -11.62 -25.65
C VAL A 113 -15.32 -10.56 -25.79
N GLY A 114 -14.25 -10.76 -25.04
CA GLY A 114 -13.11 -9.84 -25.00
C GLY A 114 -13.28 -8.64 -24.07
N TRP A 115 -14.44 -8.46 -23.43
CA TRP A 115 -14.59 -7.48 -22.36
C TRP A 115 -13.74 -7.86 -21.15
N ASP A 116 -13.30 -6.86 -20.41
CA ASP A 116 -12.56 -7.06 -19.18
C ASP A 116 -13.50 -7.56 -18.07
N LEU A 117 -12.98 -8.37 -17.16
CA LEU A 117 -13.74 -8.96 -16.05
C LEU A 117 -13.05 -8.64 -14.73
N LEU A 118 -13.74 -7.93 -13.83
CA LEU A 118 -13.38 -7.84 -12.42
C LEU A 118 -14.25 -8.84 -11.65
N ARG A 119 -13.61 -9.92 -11.20
CA ARG A 119 -14.23 -10.93 -10.34
C ARG A 119 -14.26 -10.44 -8.90
N LEU A 120 -15.40 -10.50 -8.24
CA LEU A 120 -15.57 -10.11 -6.84
C LEU A 120 -15.73 -11.35 -5.93
N PRO A 121 -15.40 -11.27 -4.63
CA PRO A 121 -15.73 -12.35 -3.70
C PRO A 121 -17.25 -12.52 -3.57
N TYR A 122 -17.76 -13.72 -3.89
CA TYR A 122 -19.19 -14.03 -3.83
C TYR A 122 -19.75 -14.18 -2.40
N TYR A 123 -18.90 -14.29 -1.38
CA TYR A 123 -19.28 -14.52 0.03
C TYR A 123 -19.83 -13.29 0.77
N GLY A 124 -20.21 -12.22 0.06
CA GLY A 124 -20.81 -11.01 0.63
C GLY A 124 -22.27 -11.14 1.06
N LEU A 125 -22.79 -12.36 1.21
CA LEU A 125 -24.21 -12.69 1.43
C LEU A 125 -24.83 -11.97 2.65
N ASN A 126 -24.02 -11.62 3.66
CA ASN A 126 -24.44 -10.91 4.87
C ASN A 126 -23.51 -9.74 5.27
N ALA A 127 -22.53 -9.40 4.44
CA ALA A 127 -21.55 -8.39 4.77
C ALA A 127 -21.96 -7.02 4.21
N TYR A 128 -21.57 -5.95 4.90
CA TYR A 128 -21.77 -4.55 4.49
C TYR A 128 -20.96 -4.16 3.23
N ASP A 129 -20.59 -5.11 2.38
CA ASP A 129 -19.57 -4.97 1.36
C ASP A 129 -20.05 -4.16 0.15
N TRP A 130 -19.13 -3.41 -0.46
CA TRP A 130 -19.34 -2.48 -1.56
C TRP A 130 -18.10 -2.52 -2.46
N ALA A 131 -18.26 -2.35 -3.77
CA ALA A 131 -17.14 -2.27 -4.70
C ALA A 131 -17.01 -0.85 -5.26
N GLU A 132 -15.79 -0.35 -5.31
CA GLU A 132 -15.46 0.89 -6.03
C GLU A 132 -14.48 0.57 -7.15
N VAL A 133 -14.69 1.16 -8.33
CA VAL A 133 -13.74 1.09 -9.44
C VAL A 133 -13.39 2.50 -9.88
N SER A 134 -12.12 2.75 -10.16
CA SER A 134 -11.67 4.02 -10.71
C SER A 134 -11.36 3.84 -12.20
N LEU A 135 -11.97 4.68 -13.04
CA LEU A 135 -11.89 4.57 -14.49
C LEU A 135 -11.11 5.75 -15.07
N HIS A 136 -10.20 5.48 -15.99
CA HIS A 136 -9.41 6.52 -16.66
C HIS A 136 -10.20 7.27 -17.72
N ARG A 137 -11.24 6.64 -18.28
CA ARG A 137 -12.10 7.22 -19.30
C ARG A 137 -13.54 6.72 -19.19
N ASN A 138 -14.44 7.31 -19.98
CA ASN A 138 -15.80 6.82 -20.08
C ASN A 138 -15.81 5.36 -20.54
N ALA A 139 -16.70 4.58 -19.95
CA ALA A 139 -16.75 3.14 -20.11
C ALA A 139 -18.19 2.65 -20.14
N ARG A 140 -18.36 1.41 -20.58
CA ARG A 140 -19.60 0.66 -20.36
C ARG A 140 -19.35 -0.42 -19.32
N LEU A 141 -20.13 -0.38 -18.24
CA LEU A 141 -19.99 -1.27 -17.11
C LEU A 141 -21.24 -2.14 -17.00
N CYS A 142 -21.07 -3.45 -16.87
CA CYS A 142 -22.17 -4.38 -16.60
C CYS A 142 -21.96 -5.16 -15.30
N LEU A 143 -23.05 -5.36 -14.57
CA LEU A 143 -23.13 -6.27 -13.43
C LEU A 143 -23.62 -7.62 -13.95
N ALA A 144 -22.89 -8.67 -13.64
CA ALA A 144 -23.26 -10.05 -13.89
C ALA A 144 -23.76 -10.67 -12.58
N LEU A 145 -25.08 -10.65 -12.38
CA LEU A 145 -25.73 -11.21 -11.19
C LEU A 145 -25.85 -12.73 -11.36
N GLY A 146 -25.20 -13.48 -10.46
CA GLY A 146 -25.37 -14.92 -10.36
C GLY A 146 -26.69 -15.27 -9.65
N ASP A 147 -27.26 -16.42 -10.00
CA ASP A 147 -28.45 -17.03 -9.39
C ASP A 147 -29.82 -16.35 -9.67
N ARG A 148 -30.87 -17.19 -9.80
CA ARG A 148 -32.30 -16.95 -10.10
C ARG A 148 -32.72 -15.53 -10.53
N VAL A 149 -32.16 -15.01 -11.63
CA VAL A 149 -32.63 -13.73 -12.19
C VAL A 149 -33.96 -13.91 -12.92
N GLU A 150 -35.05 -13.52 -12.26
CA GLU A 150 -36.38 -13.46 -12.87
C GLU A 150 -36.40 -12.50 -14.09
N PRO A 151 -37.19 -12.79 -15.14
CA PRO A 151 -37.31 -11.91 -16.31
C PRO A 151 -37.70 -10.46 -15.97
N GLY A 152 -38.44 -10.25 -14.87
CA GLY A 152 -38.91 -8.95 -14.41
C GLY A 152 -37.91 -8.15 -13.57
N LEU A 153 -36.76 -8.72 -13.21
CA LEU A 153 -35.80 -8.04 -12.34
C LEU A 153 -35.31 -6.73 -12.97
N ARG A 154 -35.36 -5.64 -12.19
CA ARG A 154 -34.84 -4.31 -12.55
C ARG A 154 -33.74 -3.93 -11.58
N VAL A 155 -32.63 -3.43 -12.13
CA VAL A 155 -31.50 -2.91 -11.38
C VAL A 155 -31.50 -1.39 -11.56
N ALA A 156 -31.68 -0.64 -10.47
CA ALA A 156 -31.83 0.81 -10.53
C ALA A 156 -30.63 1.49 -11.23
N GLY A 157 -30.91 2.25 -12.28
CA GLY A 157 -29.88 2.94 -13.08
C GLY A 157 -29.09 2.06 -14.04
N TYR A 158 -29.50 0.81 -14.24
CA TYR A 158 -28.92 -0.10 -15.22
C TYR A 158 -29.99 -0.62 -16.19
N GLU A 159 -29.64 -0.75 -17.46
CA GLU A 159 -30.47 -1.40 -18.45
C GLU A 159 -30.21 -2.91 -18.47
N ARG A 160 -31.27 -3.70 -18.62
CA ARG A 160 -31.15 -5.15 -18.75
C ARG A 160 -30.60 -5.47 -20.13
N ALA A 161 -29.35 -5.92 -20.18
CA ALA A 161 -28.63 -6.18 -21.42
C ALA A 161 -28.73 -7.63 -21.90
N GLY A 162 -29.18 -8.55 -21.03
CA GLY A 162 -29.39 -9.94 -21.42
C GLY A 162 -29.59 -10.90 -20.26
N VAL A 163 -29.85 -12.17 -20.63
CA VAL A 163 -29.71 -13.33 -19.76
C VAL A 163 -28.62 -14.22 -20.37
N GLY A 164 -27.59 -14.54 -19.60
CA GLY A 164 -26.69 -15.64 -19.92
C GLY A 164 -27.33 -16.94 -19.46
N VAL A 165 -27.31 -17.98 -20.29
CA VAL A 165 -27.79 -19.32 -19.92
C VAL A 165 -26.56 -20.21 -19.77
N LEU A 166 -26.51 -20.96 -18.66
CA LEU A 166 -25.52 -22.02 -18.46
C LEU A 166 -25.84 -23.20 -19.40
N ALA A 167 -24.84 -23.72 -20.11
CA ALA A 167 -24.98 -25.04 -20.70
C ALA A 167 -25.16 -26.06 -19.57
N ALA A 168 -26.11 -26.99 -19.71
CA ALA A 168 -26.48 -27.93 -18.65
C ALA A 168 -25.29 -28.78 -18.15
N ALA A 169 -24.27 -29.00 -18.98
CA ALA A 169 -23.05 -29.73 -18.63
C ALA A 169 -22.12 -28.97 -17.68
N ASP A 170 -22.26 -27.65 -17.58
CA ASP A 170 -21.40 -26.76 -16.78
C ASP A 170 -22.12 -26.26 -15.50
N ALA A 171 -23.34 -26.75 -15.23
CA ALA A 171 -24.14 -26.34 -14.09
C ALA A 171 -23.81 -27.19 -12.86
N VAL A 172 -23.48 -26.54 -11.74
CA VAL A 172 -23.13 -27.23 -10.49
C VAL A 172 -24.28 -27.07 -9.47
N GLU A 173 -24.59 -28.17 -8.78
CA GLU A 173 -25.60 -28.26 -7.73
C GLU A 173 -25.07 -27.69 -6.41
N ILE A 174 -25.72 -26.65 -5.86
CA ILE A 174 -25.30 -25.97 -4.63
C ILE A 174 -26.19 -26.44 -3.47
N ASP A 175 -25.62 -26.99 -2.40
CA ASP A 175 -26.31 -27.36 -1.15
C ASP A 175 -27.60 -28.18 -1.34
N GLY A 176 -27.59 -29.14 -2.30
CA GLY A 176 -28.76 -29.97 -2.62
C GLY A 176 -29.91 -29.21 -3.30
N GLY A 177 -29.65 -27.98 -3.74
CA GLY A 177 -30.55 -27.17 -4.55
C GLY A 177 -30.30 -27.35 -6.05
N PRO A 178 -31.33 -27.17 -6.91
CA PRO A 178 -31.21 -27.43 -8.34
C PRO A 178 -30.11 -26.59 -9.01
N PRO A 179 -29.42 -27.13 -10.03
CA PRO A 179 -28.31 -26.46 -10.70
C PRO A 179 -28.68 -25.06 -11.19
N THR A 180 -27.85 -24.08 -10.82
CA THR A 180 -27.99 -22.67 -11.22
C THR A 180 -27.97 -22.57 -12.74
N LEU A 181 -28.89 -21.80 -13.38
CA LEU A 181 -29.06 -21.83 -14.85
C LEU A 181 -29.04 -20.46 -15.55
N LYS A 182 -29.08 -19.33 -14.83
CA LYS A 182 -29.27 -18.00 -15.45
C LYS A 182 -28.46 -16.89 -14.77
N VAL A 183 -27.71 -16.13 -15.56
CA VAL A 183 -27.11 -14.83 -15.17
C VAL A 183 -27.91 -13.70 -15.74
N GLY A 184 -28.27 -12.73 -14.90
CA GLY A 184 -28.78 -11.45 -15.37
C GLY A 184 -27.64 -10.48 -15.66
N LEU A 185 -27.62 -9.91 -16.86
CA LEU A 185 -26.65 -8.87 -17.23
C LEU A 185 -27.33 -7.50 -17.23
N PHE A 186 -26.79 -6.58 -16.45
CA PHE A 186 -27.33 -5.23 -16.29
C PHE A 186 -26.22 -4.22 -16.56
N CYS A 187 -26.38 -3.37 -17.58
CA CYS A 187 -25.33 -2.48 -18.05
C CYS A 187 -25.69 -1.02 -17.84
N LYS A 188 -24.68 -0.16 -17.76
CA LYS A 188 -24.84 1.28 -17.86
C LYS A 188 -23.56 1.91 -18.42
N ASP A 189 -23.70 3.04 -19.10
CA ASP A 189 -22.56 3.87 -19.43
C ASP A 189 -22.16 4.70 -18.22
N VAL A 190 -20.85 4.81 -17.98
CA VAL A 190 -20.27 5.54 -16.86
C VAL A 190 -19.21 6.51 -17.33
N LYS A 191 -19.07 7.63 -16.62
CA LYS A 191 -18.01 8.59 -16.88
C LYS A 191 -16.69 8.14 -16.26
N ALA A 192 -15.59 8.70 -16.77
CA ALA A 192 -14.29 8.60 -16.12
C ALA A 192 -14.35 9.05 -14.65
N GLY A 193 -13.47 8.50 -13.81
CA GLY A 193 -13.40 8.77 -12.38
C GLY A 193 -13.87 7.59 -11.51
N LEU A 194 -14.17 7.90 -10.25
CA LEU A 194 -14.62 6.92 -9.27
C LEU A 194 -16.07 6.51 -9.52
N VAL A 195 -16.30 5.22 -9.73
CA VAL A 195 -17.62 4.61 -9.88
C VAL A 195 -17.87 3.70 -8.67
N ARG A 196 -18.91 4.03 -7.91
CA ARG A 196 -19.41 3.20 -6.82
C ARG A 196 -20.40 2.17 -7.36
N LEU A 197 -20.19 0.92 -7.01
CA LEU A 197 -21.04 -0.18 -7.38
C LEU A 197 -21.97 -0.52 -6.21
N PRO A 198 -23.30 -0.56 -6.45
CA PRO A 198 -24.28 -0.74 -5.39
C PRO A 198 -24.25 -2.17 -4.83
N ARG A 199 -24.75 -2.35 -3.60
CA ARG A 199 -25.01 -3.69 -3.05
C ARG A 199 -26.14 -4.37 -3.81
N ALA A 200 -26.10 -5.70 -3.91
CA ALA A 200 -27.19 -6.46 -4.53
C ALA A 200 -28.56 -6.22 -3.84
N THR A 201 -28.58 -6.12 -2.51
CA THR A 201 -29.82 -5.83 -1.74
C THR A 201 -30.38 -4.43 -2.02
N LEU A 202 -29.52 -3.44 -2.29
CA LEU A 202 -29.93 -2.08 -2.68
C LEU A 202 -30.37 -1.98 -4.15
N LEU A 203 -30.21 -3.06 -4.92
CA LEU A 203 -30.73 -3.17 -6.28
C LEU A 203 -32.16 -3.73 -6.32
N ASN A 204 -32.86 -3.80 -5.18
CA ASN A 204 -34.21 -4.38 -5.03
C ASN A 204 -34.31 -5.83 -5.54
N VAL A 205 -33.23 -6.61 -5.39
CA VAL A 205 -33.22 -8.04 -5.67
C VAL A 205 -33.47 -8.77 -4.34
N ASN A 206 -34.58 -9.49 -4.21
CA ASN A 206 -34.88 -10.35 -3.04
C ASN A 206 -34.00 -11.61 -3.08
N ALA A 207 -32.69 -11.50 -2.81
CA ALA A 207 -31.87 -12.56 -2.20
C ALA A 207 -30.40 -12.11 -2.06
N GLU A 208 -29.69 -12.94 -1.32
CA GLU A 208 -28.26 -13.01 -1.08
C GLU A 208 -27.47 -13.20 -2.40
N PHE A 209 -27.34 -12.18 -3.24
CA PHE A 209 -26.66 -12.31 -4.55
C PHE A 209 -25.30 -11.60 -4.57
N GLY A 210 -24.26 -12.33 -4.98
CA GLY A 210 -23.00 -11.77 -5.46
C GLY A 210 -23.07 -11.37 -6.94
N TYR A 211 -22.19 -10.47 -7.39
CA TYR A 211 -22.03 -10.16 -8.81
C TYR A 211 -20.58 -9.97 -9.21
N ASP A 212 -20.28 -10.30 -10.47
CA ASP A 212 -19.06 -9.90 -11.15
C ASP A 212 -19.28 -8.61 -11.96
N VAL A 213 -18.19 -7.93 -12.31
CA VAL A 213 -18.22 -6.69 -13.08
C VAL A 213 -17.55 -6.91 -14.43
N LEU A 214 -18.29 -6.65 -15.50
CA LEU A 214 -17.78 -6.61 -16.87
C LEU A 214 -17.51 -5.16 -17.27
N LEU A 215 -16.37 -4.92 -17.90
CA LEU A 215 -15.94 -3.58 -18.31
C LEU A 215 -15.54 -3.57 -19.78
N ALA A 216 -16.09 -2.60 -20.51
CA ALA A 216 -15.73 -2.28 -21.88
C ALA A 216 -15.52 -0.78 -22.07
N GLU A 217 -15.01 -0.43 -23.23
CA GLU A 217 -15.01 0.95 -23.69
C GLU A 217 -16.43 1.52 -23.78
N ALA A 218 -16.54 2.85 -23.81
CA ALA A 218 -17.82 3.51 -24.05
C ALA A 218 -18.51 2.94 -25.32
N GLY A 219 -19.81 2.68 -25.21
CA GLY A 219 -20.58 2.03 -26.29
C GLY A 219 -20.42 0.50 -26.35
N GLY A 220 -19.69 -0.12 -25.42
CA GLY A 220 -19.56 -1.58 -25.33
C GLY A 220 -18.53 -2.18 -26.28
N VAL A 221 -17.55 -1.38 -26.71
CA VAL A 221 -16.46 -1.84 -27.56
C VAL A 221 -15.43 -2.60 -26.71
N THR A 222 -14.94 -3.72 -27.24
CA THR A 222 -13.90 -4.53 -26.62
C THR A 222 -12.64 -3.69 -26.35
N PRO A 223 -12.12 -3.67 -25.10
CA PRO A 223 -10.90 -2.96 -24.77
C PRO A 223 -9.71 -3.43 -25.62
N THR A 224 -8.94 -2.49 -26.16
CA THR A 224 -7.73 -2.81 -26.92
C THR A 224 -6.61 -3.19 -25.95
N ARG A 225 -6.01 -4.37 -26.13
CA ARG A 225 -4.88 -4.79 -25.30
C ARG A 225 -3.54 -4.43 -25.92
N PRO A 226 -2.67 -3.73 -25.18
CA PRO A 226 -1.29 -3.50 -25.62
C PRO A 226 -0.55 -4.82 -25.85
N ARG A 227 0.25 -4.87 -26.91
CA ARG A 227 1.20 -5.97 -27.10
C ARG A 227 2.32 -5.84 -26.06
N PRO A 228 2.87 -6.95 -25.54
CA PRO A 228 4.08 -6.91 -24.72
C PRO A 228 5.22 -6.20 -25.46
N PRO A 229 6.15 -5.55 -24.75
CA PRO A 229 7.34 -4.96 -25.35
C PRO A 229 8.17 -6.00 -26.10
N PRO A 230 8.96 -5.60 -27.12
CA PRO A 230 9.84 -6.51 -27.83
C PRO A 230 10.74 -7.32 -26.88
N GLY A 231 10.75 -8.64 -27.05
CA GLY A 231 11.54 -9.56 -26.24
C GLY A 231 11.00 -9.82 -24.83
N VAL A 232 9.77 -9.40 -24.52
CA VAL A 232 8.98 -9.90 -23.39
C VAL A 232 8.09 -11.04 -23.92
N ARG A 233 8.09 -12.19 -23.22
CA ARG A 233 7.18 -13.32 -23.54
C ARG A 233 5.72 -12.91 -23.28
N ALA A 234 4.77 -13.83 -23.47
CA ALA A 234 3.38 -13.60 -23.07
C ALA A 234 3.31 -13.15 -21.60
N VAL A 235 2.63 -12.03 -21.35
CA VAL A 235 2.37 -11.50 -20.01
C VAL A 235 0.94 -11.87 -19.64
N TRP A 236 0.78 -12.50 -18.49
CA TRP A 236 -0.51 -13.00 -18.03
C TRP A 236 -1.01 -12.18 -16.84
N PRO A 237 -2.27 -11.74 -16.85
CA PRO A 237 -2.86 -11.08 -15.70
C PRO A 237 -2.96 -12.06 -14.54
N ASN A 238 -2.79 -11.56 -13.32
CA ASN A 238 -2.76 -12.35 -12.09
C ASN A 238 -1.64 -13.40 -12.04
N ALA A 239 -0.53 -13.18 -12.75
CA ALA A 239 0.68 -13.98 -12.68
C ALA A 239 1.88 -13.06 -12.39
N PRO A 240 3.05 -13.62 -11.98
CA PRO A 240 4.26 -12.81 -11.86
C PRO A 240 4.62 -12.10 -13.17
N CYS A 241 5.00 -10.83 -13.07
CA CYS A 241 5.50 -10.06 -14.19
C CYS A 241 6.88 -10.57 -14.64
N PRO A 242 7.18 -10.56 -15.95
CA PRO A 242 8.53 -10.79 -16.42
C PRO A 242 9.50 -9.71 -15.91
N ASP A 243 10.72 -10.11 -15.52
CA ASP A 243 11.76 -9.20 -15.00
C ASP A 243 12.00 -7.99 -15.91
N ARG A 244 11.97 -8.19 -17.23
CA ARG A 244 12.19 -7.10 -18.19
C ARG A 244 11.15 -5.99 -18.10
N LEU A 245 9.92 -6.30 -17.69
CA LEU A 245 8.88 -5.29 -17.44
C LEU A 245 9.18 -4.51 -16.15
N HIS A 246 9.63 -5.22 -15.11
CA HIS A 246 10.08 -4.64 -13.84
C HIS A 246 11.24 -3.66 -14.04
N GLU A 247 12.18 -4.02 -14.91
CA GLU A 247 13.37 -3.22 -15.21
C GLU A 247 13.09 -1.93 -15.99
N LEU A 248 11.87 -1.75 -16.52
CA LEU A 248 11.50 -0.50 -17.21
C LEU A 248 11.30 0.66 -16.22
N TRP A 249 10.95 0.37 -14.97
CA TRP A 249 10.69 1.38 -13.95
C TRP A 249 12.00 2.00 -13.49
N ARG A 250 12.43 3.02 -14.24
CA ARG A 250 13.66 3.75 -13.99
C ARG A 250 13.46 5.26 -14.06
N THR A 251 14.31 5.98 -13.35
CA THR A 251 14.46 7.43 -13.46
C THR A 251 15.89 7.77 -13.86
N GLY A 252 16.07 8.89 -14.56
CA GLY A 252 17.40 9.44 -14.82
C GLY A 252 18.06 9.95 -13.54
N ASP A 253 19.35 10.22 -13.61
CA ASP A 253 20.00 10.98 -12.56
C ASP A 253 19.59 12.46 -12.61
N HIS A 254 19.58 13.11 -11.44
CA HIS A 254 19.14 14.51 -11.32
C HIS A 254 20.31 15.49 -11.16
N ASP A 255 21.55 14.98 -11.23
CA ASP A 255 22.74 15.80 -11.18
C ASP A 255 23.50 15.77 -12.50
N PRO A 256 23.24 16.72 -13.42
CA PRO A 256 23.98 16.78 -14.67
C PRO A 256 25.47 17.14 -14.47
N ALA A 257 25.84 17.70 -13.32
CA ALA A 257 27.23 18.06 -13.01
C ALA A 257 28.05 16.86 -12.51
N ASP A 258 27.40 15.75 -12.13
CA ASP A 258 28.07 14.59 -11.60
C ASP A 258 28.51 13.63 -12.69
N ALA A 259 29.78 13.74 -13.08
CA ALA A 259 30.39 12.87 -14.08
C ALA A 259 30.34 11.37 -13.70
N ASP A 260 30.29 11.03 -12.39
CA ASP A 260 30.21 9.64 -11.91
C ASP A 260 28.85 9.00 -12.19
N THR A 261 27.80 9.80 -12.34
CA THR A 261 26.42 9.35 -12.57
C THR A 261 25.85 9.87 -13.89
N LYS A 262 26.66 10.50 -14.74
CA LYS A 262 26.25 11.01 -16.04
C LYS A 262 25.66 9.91 -16.91
N GLY A 263 24.43 10.12 -17.38
CA GLY A 263 23.69 9.15 -18.20
C GLY A 263 23.23 7.89 -17.44
N LYS A 264 23.50 7.81 -16.14
CA LYS A 264 23.04 6.69 -15.30
C LYS A 264 21.53 6.78 -15.09
N THR A 265 20.89 5.62 -15.11
CA THR A 265 19.51 5.45 -14.67
C THR A 265 19.47 4.68 -13.36
N TRP A 266 18.45 4.96 -12.56
CA TRP A 266 18.19 4.36 -11.27
C TRP A 266 16.87 3.61 -11.33
N ARG A 267 16.76 2.48 -10.63
CA ARG A 267 15.44 1.91 -10.38
C ARG A 267 14.61 2.93 -9.59
N THR A 268 13.31 2.97 -9.86
CA THR A 268 12.37 3.88 -9.19
C THR A 268 11.18 3.11 -8.63
N TRP A 269 10.20 3.83 -8.11
CA TRP A 269 8.93 3.27 -7.67
C TRP A 269 8.19 2.63 -8.85
N HIS A 270 7.49 1.54 -8.57
CA HIS A 270 6.48 0.96 -9.45
C HIS A 270 5.26 0.54 -8.60
N PRO A 271 4.07 0.45 -9.22
CA PRO A 271 2.90 -0.09 -8.54
C PRO A 271 3.08 -1.57 -8.18
N GLN A 272 2.28 -2.10 -7.25
CA GLN A 272 2.33 -3.54 -6.90
C GLN A 272 1.93 -4.44 -8.08
N ILE A 273 0.95 -3.97 -8.85
CA ILE A 273 0.41 -4.61 -10.05
C ILE A 273 0.74 -3.74 -11.24
N ASP A 274 1.21 -4.35 -12.33
CA ASP A 274 1.39 -3.63 -13.57
C ASP A 274 0.04 -3.12 -14.11
N PRO A 275 -0.14 -1.81 -14.32
CA PRO A 275 -1.44 -1.23 -14.65
C PRO A 275 -1.88 -1.55 -16.08
N ILE A 276 -0.99 -2.07 -16.93
CA ILE A 276 -1.27 -2.42 -18.33
C ILE A 276 -1.60 -3.91 -18.45
N TYR A 277 -0.72 -4.76 -17.93
CA TYR A 277 -0.82 -6.21 -18.11
C TYR A 277 -1.44 -6.93 -16.90
N TRP A 278 -1.59 -6.24 -15.78
CA TRP A 278 -2.19 -6.76 -14.54
C TRP A 278 -1.46 -7.99 -13.98
N CYS A 279 -0.15 -8.09 -14.24
CA CYS A 279 0.75 -9.03 -13.60
C CYS A 279 1.31 -8.44 -12.29
N TYR A 280 1.87 -9.28 -11.41
CA TYR A 280 2.42 -8.87 -10.11
C TYR A 280 3.93 -8.68 -10.16
N TYR A 281 4.42 -7.59 -9.58
CA TYR A 281 5.86 -7.42 -9.40
C TYR A 281 6.43 -8.21 -8.21
N GLY A 282 5.56 -8.72 -7.33
CA GLY A 282 5.97 -9.54 -6.18
C GLY A 282 6.37 -8.74 -4.94
N HIS A 283 6.34 -7.40 -4.98
CA HIS A 283 6.62 -6.53 -3.83
C HIS A 283 6.03 -5.12 -3.97
N ASP A 284 5.92 -4.42 -2.85
CA ASP A 284 5.46 -3.03 -2.79
C ASP A 284 6.58 -2.00 -2.59
N HIS A 285 6.30 -0.77 -3.00
CA HIS A 285 7.11 0.41 -2.70
C HIS A 285 6.34 1.48 -1.91
N GLY A 286 5.16 1.15 -1.36
CA GLY A 286 4.28 2.12 -0.71
C GLY A 286 3.71 3.16 -1.68
N THR A 287 3.63 4.40 -1.20
CA THR A 287 2.98 5.52 -1.89
C THR A 287 3.61 5.80 -3.25
N ALA A 288 2.77 6.10 -4.24
CA ALA A 288 3.23 6.47 -5.56
C ALA A 288 3.90 7.87 -5.58
N PRO A 289 4.86 8.15 -6.47
CA PRO A 289 5.73 9.33 -6.38
C PRO A 289 5.09 10.64 -6.85
N GLN A 290 3.80 10.68 -7.23
CA GLN A 290 3.09 11.90 -7.64
C GLN A 290 3.00 12.97 -6.54
N PHE A 291 3.28 12.62 -5.29
CA PHE A 291 3.39 13.58 -4.17
C PHE A 291 4.76 14.27 -4.12
N GLN A 292 5.64 14.01 -5.07
CA GLN A 292 6.91 14.73 -5.23
C GLN A 292 7.10 15.11 -6.70
N SER A 293 7.79 16.22 -6.91
CA SER A 293 8.16 16.72 -8.23
C SER A 293 9.30 15.93 -8.89
N VAL A 294 9.97 15.05 -8.14
CA VAL A 294 11.20 14.36 -8.55
C VAL A 294 11.08 12.87 -8.20
N PRO A 295 11.12 11.94 -9.18
CA PRO A 295 11.02 10.50 -8.90
C PRO A 295 12.16 9.98 -8.01
N PRO A 296 11.93 8.99 -7.13
CA PRO A 296 12.96 8.53 -6.22
C PRO A 296 14.07 7.73 -6.95
N ARG A 297 15.34 8.05 -6.66
CA ARG A 297 16.51 7.34 -7.21
C ARG A 297 16.93 6.19 -6.30
N LEU A 298 16.25 5.05 -6.41
CA LEU A 298 16.49 3.91 -5.52
C LEU A 298 17.89 3.33 -5.76
N GLY A 299 18.68 3.27 -4.68
CA GLY A 299 20.08 2.82 -4.70
C GLY A 299 21.12 3.92 -4.95
N TYR A 300 20.73 5.18 -5.20
CA TYR A 300 21.68 6.29 -5.43
C TYR A 300 22.66 6.50 -4.27
N THR A 301 22.14 6.63 -3.05
CA THR A 301 22.97 6.84 -1.85
C THR A 301 23.88 5.65 -1.58
N ALA A 302 23.39 4.43 -1.80
CA ALA A 302 24.18 3.21 -1.67
C ALA A 302 25.30 3.13 -2.72
N TRP A 303 25.03 3.56 -3.95
CA TRP A 303 26.03 3.69 -5.00
C TRP A 303 27.14 4.68 -4.62
N LYS A 304 26.78 5.83 -4.05
CA LYS A 304 27.75 6.80 -3.52
C LYS A 304 28.44 6.32 -2.23
N ASN A 305 27.84 5.39 -1.50
CA ASN A 305 28.43 4.74 -0.33
C ASN A 305 29.27 3.51 -0.71
N GLY A 306 30.32 3.71 -1.51
CA GLY A 306 31.24 2.61 -1.87
C GLY A 306 30.58 1.53 -2.74
N ARG A 307 29.61 1.91 -3.58
CA ARG A 307 28.89 0.98 -4.48
C ARG A 307 28.17 -0.15 -3.71
N GLN A 308 27.71 0.15 -2.50
CA GLN A 308 26.95 -0.80 -1.70
C GLN A 308 25.74 -1.30 -2.50
N GLN A 309 25.54 -2.62 -2.49
CA GLN A 309 24.32 -3.21 -3.00
C GLN A 309 23.22 -3.13 -1.95
N GLU A 310 22.13 -2.45 -2.31
CA GLU A 310 20.85 -2.49 -1.61
C GLU A 310 19.83 -3.07 -2.57
N THR A 311 19.03 -4.02 -2.08
CA THR A 311 18.05 -4.68 -2.93
C THR A 311 16.91 -3.72 -3.21
N HIS A 312 16.52 -3.64 -4.49
CA HIS A 312 15.48 -2.71 -4.92
C HIS A 312 14.17 -2.94 -4.16
N VAL A 313 13.82 -4.20 -3.92
CA VAL A 313 12.63 -4.59 -3.15
C VAL A 313 12.60 -4.00 -1.73
N GLY A 314 13.74 -3.57 -1.17
CA GLY A 314 13.80 -3.02 0.18
C GLY A 314 13.32 -1.58 0.32
N PHE A 315 13.19 -0.82 -0.77
CA PHE A 315 12.80 0.59 -0.69
C PHE A 315 11.30 0.78 -0.47
N LYS A 316 10.91 1.61 0.49
CA LYS A 316 9.53 1.94 0.86
C LYS A 316 9.32 3.44 0.88
N GLY A 317 8.34 3.91 0.11
CA GLY A 317 7.95 5.30 -0.05
C GLY A 317 6.76 5.66 0.82
N TYR A 318 6.86 6.79 1.49
CA TYR A 318 5.84 7.40 2.35
C TYR A 318 5.58 8.80 1.82
N GLY A 319 4.55 8.94 0.98
CA GLY A 319 4.10 10.23 0.48
C GLY A 319 2.99 10.77 1.37
N LEU A 320 3.12 12.00 1.85
CA LEU A 320 2.18 12.62 2.77
C LEU A 320 2.13 14.13 2.58
N ARG A 321 1.12 14.76 3.17
CA ARG A 321 0.99 16.23 3.23
C ARG A 321 1.03 16.71 4.67
N SER A 322 1.78 17.78 4.91
CA SER A 322 1.82 18.50 6.18
C SER A 322 1.74 19.99 5.89
N GLY A 323 0.64 20.63 6.30
CA GLY A 323 0.32 22.00 5.90
C GLY A 323 0.24 22.17 4.38
N ASN A 324 1.03 23.12 3.86
CA ASN A 324 1.09 23.46 2.44
C ASN A 324 2.18 22.72 1.66
N ASP A 325 2.87 21.78 2.31
CA ASP A 325 4.00 21.08 1.74
C ASP A 325 3.67 19.59 1.54
N ASN A 326 4.04 19.06 0.38
CA ASN A 326 4.07 17.64 0.11
C ASN A 326 5.43 17.09 0.50
N TYR A 327 5.44 15.94 1.17
CA TYR A 327 6.65 15.21 1.54
C TYR A 327 6.63 13.83 0.90
N TYR A 328 7.80 13.37 0.49
CA TYR A 328 8.00 11.98 0.08
C TYR A 328 9.27 11.45 0.71
N ILE A 329 9.10 10.50 1.61
CA ILE A 329 10.21 9.89 2.35
C ILE A 329 10.41 8.48 1.81
N THR A 330 11.64 8.12 1.49
CA THR A 330 11.98 6.73 1.14
C THR A 330 12.87 6.13 2.21
N VAL A 331 12.59 4.92 2.66
CA VAL A 331 13.46 4.14 3.55
C VAL A 331 13.78 2.81 2.90
N HIS A 332 15.06 2.43 2.86
CA HIS A 332 15.46 1.07 2.54
C HIS A 332 15.30 0.17 3.77
N ALA A 333 14.15 -0.48 3.90
CA ALA A 333 13.81 -1.40 4.98
C ALA A 333 13.37 -2.75 4.39
N SER A 334 14.34 -3.55 3.92
CA SER A 334 14.10 -4.84 3.25
C SER A 334 13.56 -5.89 4.22
N THR A 335 12.23 -5.97 4.35
CA THR A 335 11.56 -6.96 5.22
C THR A 335 11.77 -8.40 4.75
N SER A 336 12.25 -8.62 3.52
CA SER A 336 12.64 -9.93 2.97
C SER A 336 14.00 -10.46 3.43
N GLU A 337 14.84 -9.62 4.06
CA GLU A 337 16.21 -9.99 4.39
C GLU A 337 16.56 -9.67 5.86
N VAL A 338 17.00 -10.69 6.61
CA VAL A 338 17.40 -10.55 8.02
C VAL A 338 18.58 -9.59 8.20
N ARG A 339 19.39 -9.39 7.14
CA ARG A 339 20.47 -8.39 7.12
C ARG A 339 20.00 -7.03 7.64
N ARG A 340 18.76 -6.62 7.35
CA ARG A 340 18.21 -5.33 7.78
C ARG A 340 18.33 -5.08 9.29
N ILE A 341 18.22 -6.16 10.08
CA ILE A 341 18.28 -6.15 11.54
C ILE A 341 19.68 -5.74 12.00
N ARG A 342 20.72 -6.24 11.35
CA ARG A 342 22.10 -6.03 11.81
C ARG A 342 22.72 -4.72 11.35
N GLU A 343 22.15 -4.09 10.32
CA GLU A 343 22.65 -2.83 9.77
C GLU A 343 22.13 -1.64 10.59
N ARG A 344 23.03 -0.79 11.08
CA ARG A 344 22.69 0.46 11.78
C ARG A 344 22.18 1.52 10.82
N PHE A 345 22.80 1.61 9.64
CA PHE A 345 22.52 2.66 8.67
C PHE A 345 21.77 2.10 7.46
N HIS A 346 20.71 2.80 7.06
CA HIS A 346 19.87 2.45 5.90
C HIS A 346 19.72 3.67 5.00
N THR A 347 19.57 3.47 3.68
CA THR A 347 19.28 4.61 2.81
C THR A 347 17.93 5.23 3.21
N THR A 348 17.95 6.53 3.50
CA THR A 348 16.78 7.34 3.77
C THR A 348 16.84 8.60 2.91
N THR A 349 15.74 8.88 2.20
CA THR A 349 15.58 10.13 1.46
C THR A 349 14.39 10.90 1.98
N LEU A 350 14.46 12.22 1.95
CA LEU A 350 13.36 13.13 2.23
C LEU A 350 13.30 14.15 1.10
N ALA A 351 12.22 14.10 0.33
CA ALA A 351 11.86 15.14 -0.61
C ALA A 351 10.72 15.99 -0.02
N ALA A 352 10.77 17.30 -0.24
CA ALA A 352 9.70 18.22 0.12
C ALA A 352 9.46 19.24 -1.00
N SER A 353 8.19 19.50 -1.31
CA SER A 353 7.80 20.46 -2.35
C SER A 353 6.52 21.19 -2.01
N SER A 354 6.32 22.37 -2.59
CA SER A 354 5.06 23.10 -2.45
C SER A 354 3.92 22.29 -3.06
N ALA A 355 2.85 22.10 -2.30
CA ALA A 355 1.65 21.45 -2.81
C ALA A 355 0.88 22.30 -3.84
N THR A 356 1.21 23.59 -3.96
CA THR A 356 0.53 24.53 -4.88
C THR A 356 1.36 24.80 -6.13
N THR A 357 2.66 25.05 -5.98
CA THR A 357 3.53 25.44 -7.10
C THR A 357 4.42 24.31 -7.62
N GLY A 358 4.55 23.22 -6.87
CA GLY A 358 5.49 22.14 -7.18
C GLY A 358 6.97 22.50 -6.94
N GLU A 359 7.27 23.69 -6.40
CA GLU A 359 8.64 24.11 -6.10
C GLU A 359 9.31 23.14 -5.12
N VAL A 360 10.51 22.66 -5.46
CA VAL A 360 11.29 21.76 -4.60
C VAL A 360 12.02 22.55 -3.52
N PHE A 361 11.69 22.26 -2.27
CA PHE A 361 12.35 22.81 -1.09
C PHE A 361 13.47 21.92 -0.59
N ALA A 362 13.27 20.60 -0.62
CA ALA A 362 14.24 19.63 -0.16
C ALA A 362 14.29 18.40 -1.08
N ASP A 363 15.49 17.86 -1.27
CA ASP A 363 15.79 16.51 -1.81
C ASP A 363 17.06 16.07 -1.08
N LEU A 364 16.84 15.49 0.10
CA LEU A 364 17.88 15.03 1.01
C LEU A 364 18.04 13.52 0.90
N SER A 365 19.28 13.04 0.90
CA SER A 365 19.60 11.64 0.67
C SER A 365 20.79 11.21 1.52
N CYS A 366 20.57 10.33 2.49
CA CYS A 366 21.57 9.93 3.47
C CYS A 366 21.48 8.44 3.82
N LYS A 367 22.55 7.90 4.36
CA LYS A 367 22.55 6.67 5.17
C LYS A 367 22.06 7.05 6.56
N GLY A 368 20.74 7.06 6.73
CA GLY A 368 20.06 7.38 7.98
C GLY A 368 20.41 6.40 9.09
N ASP A 369 20.62 6.93 10.29
CA ASP A 369 20.97 6.15 11.48
C ASP A 369 19.71 5.66 12.21
N PHE A 370 19.52 4.35 12.25
CA PHE A 370 18.47 3.67 13.02
C PHE A 370 19.02 2.96 14.27
N GLY A 371 20.29 3.20 14.61
CA GLY A 371 20.92 2.72 15.83
C GLY A 371 21.06 1.20 15.93
N PHE A 372 21.07 0.71 17.18
CA PHE A 372 21.17 -0.71 17.49
C PHE A 372 19.80 -1.38 17.47
N THR A 373 19.79 -2.71 17.46
CA THR A 373 18.57 -3.53 17.43
C THR A 373 18.42 -4.31 18.72
N PHE A 374 17.21 -4.32 19.25
CA PHE A 374 16.90 -5.01 20.48
C PHE A 374 15.49 -5.62 20.45
N ALA A 375 15.25 -6.53 21.38
CA ALA A 375 13.94 -7.03 21.74
C ALA A 375 13.64 -6.62 23.19
N LEU A 376 12.36 -6.48 23.51
CA LEU A 376 11.91 -6.33 24.89
C LEU A 376 11.89 -7.70 25.57
N ALA A 377 12.30 -7.74 26.85
CA ALA A 377 12.09 -8.93 27.65
C ALA A 377 10.59 -9.14 27.91
N ALA A 378 10.20 -10.39 28.10
CA ALA A 378 8.82 -10.78 28.42
C ALA A 378 8.18 -10.00 29.58
N ASN A 379 9.00 -9.76 30.59
CA ASN A 379 8.61 -9.07 31.81
C ASN A 379 8.84 -7.55 31.70
N PHE A 380 8.89 -6.97 30.50
CA PHE A 380 9.20 -5.53 30.35
C PHE A 380 8.28 -4.63 31.17
N ARG A 381 7.04 -5.04 31.46
CA ARG A 381 6.15 -4.25 32.34
C ARG A 381 6.67 -4.16 33.78
N GLN A 382 7.40 -5.17 34.24
CA GLN A 382 8.01 -5.26 35.57
C GLN A 382 9.48 -4.80 35.54
N SER A 383 10.13 -4.87 34.39
CA SER A 383 11.53 -4.46 34.19
C SER A 383 11.69 -3.75 32.84
N PRO A 384 11.18 -2.51 32.72
CA PRO A 384 11.12 -1.79 31.44
C PRO A 384 12.49 -1.40 30.89
N THR A 385 13.54 -1.54 31.71
CA THR A 385 14.92 -1.22 31.37
C THR A 385 15.71 -2.42 30.86
N THR A 386 15.16 -3.64 30.89
CA THR A 386 15.84 -4.83 30.40
C THR A 386 15.85 -4.84 28.87
N ILE A 387 17.00 -4.47 28.29
CA ILE A 387 17.22 -4.43 26.84
C ILE A 387 18.00 -5.67 26.42
N LEU A 388 17.46 -6.41 25.45
CA LEU A 388 18.07 -7.62 24.91
C LEU A 388 18.54 -7.33 23.48
N THR A 389 19.84 -7.17 23.27
CA THR A 389 20.37 -6.87 21.93
C THR A 389 20.20 -8.05 20.98
N VAL A 390 19.71 -7.77 19.78
CA VAL A 390 19.45 -8.76 18.72
C VAL A 390 20.49 -8.59 17.62
N GLY A 391 21.00 -9.67 17.02
CA GLY A 391 21.99 -9.60 15.91
C GLY A 391 23.45 -9.82 16.32
N GLY A 392 23.68 -10.24 17.56
CA GLY A 392 24.98 -10.69 18.10
C GLY A 392 25.89 -9.57 18.62
N ALA A 393 27.19 -9.87 18.75
CA ALA A 393 28.17 -9.02 19.40
C ALA A 393 28.33 -7.62 18.80
N SER A 394 28.06 -7.43 17.51
CA SER A 394 28.12 -6.10 16.88
C SER A 394 27.03 -5.17 17.41
N GLN A 395 25.83 -5.70 17.63
CA GLN A 395 24.68 -4.96 18.16
C GLN A 395 24.84 -4.71 19.66
N ALA A 396 25.41 -5.68 20.40
CA ALA A 396 25.84 -5.48 21.78
C ALA A 396 26.86 -4.33 21.93
N ARG A 397 27.87 -4.26 21.06
CA ARG A 397 28.85 -3.15 21.07
C ARG A 397 28.21 -1.79 20.80
N LEU A 398 27.31 -1.70 19.84
CA LEU A 398 26.57 -0.46 19.56
C LEU A 398 25.74 -0.03 20.77
N TYR A 399 25.04 -0.98 21.41
CA TYR A 399 24.30 -0.70 22.63
C TYR A 399 25.21 -0.19 23.76
N SER A 400 26.34 -0.85 24.02
CA SER A 400 27.28 -0.42 25.07
C SER A 400 27.80 1.00 24.85
N GLN A 401 28.03 1.41 23.60
CA GLN A 401 28.43 2.78 23.27
C GLN A 401 27.33 3.79 23.62
N VAL A 402 26.06 3.49 23.28
CA VAL A 402 24.93 4.36 23.62
C VAL A 402 24.69 4.39 25.14
N ALA A 403 24.85 3.25 25.83
CA ALA A 403 24.65 3.14 27.27
C ALA A 403 25.62 4.00 28.09
N GLN A 404 26.80 4.35 27.54
CA GLN A 404 27.76 5.26 28.17
C GLN A 404 27.33 6.73 28.13
N THR A 405 26.37 7.09 27.28
CA THR A 405 25.82 8.46 27.21
C THR A 405 24.76 8.63 28.32
N PRO A 406 24.65 9.79 28.99
CA PRO A 406 23.55 10.09 29.92
C PRO A 406 22.18 9.86 29.27
N PHE A 407 21.19 9.38 30.01
CA PHE A 407 19.92 8.89 29.44
C PHE A 407 19.14 9.97 28.67
N GLU A 408 19.20 11.20 29.18
CA GLU A 408 18.66 12.43 28.63
C GLU A 408 19.32 12.80 27.29
N ASP A 409 20.61 12.52 27.13
CA ASP A 409 21.40 12.87 25.94
C ASP A 409 21.52 11.72 24.94
N ARG A 410 21.05 10.51 25.30
CA ARG A 410 21.11 9.33 24.44
C ARG A 410 20.32 9.55 23.15
N PRO A 411 20.92 9.32 21.97
CA PRO A 411 20.18 9.18 20.73
C PRO A 411 19.10 8.11 20.91
N LYS A 412 17.85 8.42 20.56
CA LYS A 412 16.74 7.46 20.64
C LYS A 412 16.59 6.64 19.34
N ASN A 413 17.55 6.75 18.43
CA ASN A 413 17.63 5.91 17.24
C ASN A 413 17.87 4.46 17.66
N ALA A 414 16.90 3.60 17.41
CA ALA A 414 17.00 2.18 17.67
C ALA A 414 15.96 1.42 16.86
N LYS A 415 16.16 0.13 16.71
CA LYS A 415 15.16 -0.78 16.16
C LYS A 415 14.73 -1.75 17.23
N ARG A 416 13.43 -1.82 17.47
CA ARG A 416 12.82 -2.88 18.24
C ARG A 416 12.29 -3.94 17.29
N VAL A 417 12.61 -5.20 17.52
CA VAL A 417 12.09 -6.33 16.76
C VAL A 417 11.61 -7.45 17.66
N ASN A 418 10.55 -8.13 17.24
CA ASN A 418 10.12 -9.35 17.90
C ASN A 418 11.09 -10.50 17.59
N VAL A 419 11.30 -11.36 18.58
CA VAL A 419 12.10 -12.58 18.45
C VAL A 419 11.15 -13.74 18.70
N TRP A 420 11.01 -14.60 17.71
CA TRP A 420 10.21 -15.82 17.76
C TRP A 420 11.12 -17.02 17.66
N SER A 421 11.06 -17.94 18.62
CA SER A 421 11.70 -19.23 18.39
C SER A 421 10.92 -20.37 19.02
N GLY A 422 10.29 -21.21 18.18
CA GLY A 422 9.60 -22.43 18.64
C GLY A 422 10.53 -23.51 19.24
N GLY A 423 11.80 -23.22 19.51
CA GLY A 423 12.82 -24.16 20.01
C GLY A 423 13.06 -24.16 21.53
N PRO A 424 14.13 -24.83 21.99
CA PRO A 424 14.55 -24.88 23.40
C PRO A 424 15.52 -23.76 23.83
N ASN A 425 16.22 -23.10 22.89
CA ASN A 425 17.11 -21.95 23.18
C ASN A 425 16.36 -20.60 23.21
N THR A 426 15.07 -20.65 23.52
CA THR A 426 14.12 -19.55 23.39
C THR A 426 13.96 -18.80 24.69
N ASP A 427 13.77 -17.48 24.61
CA ASP A 427 13.06 -16.74 25.65
C ASP A 427 11.56 -16.71 25.32
N ARG A 428 10.85 -17.80 25.66
CA ARG A 428 9.43 -18.03 25.29
C ARG A 428 8.48 -16.98 25.86
N ALA A 429 8.98 -16.18 26.79
CA ALA A 429 8.16 -15.24 27.50
C ALA A 429 7.95 -13.94 26.67
N VAL A 430 8.80 -13.66 25.66
CA VAL A 430 8.63 -12.55 24.69
C VAL A 430 7.51 -12.84 23.68
N ASP A 431 7.24 -14.12 23.39
CA ASP A 431 6.33 -14.56 22.33
C ASP A 431 4.84 -14.31 22.60
N LEU A 432 4.37 -14.34 23.85
CA LEU A 432 2.92 -14.51 24.11
C LEU A 432 2.12 -13.21 24.28
N THR A 433 2.76 -12.05 24.50
CA THR A 433 2.04 -10.80 24.85
C THR A 433 2.09 -9.69 23.80
N ASP A 434 3.10 -9.67 22.93
CA ASP A 434 3.25 -8.63 21.89
C ASP A 434 2.78 -9.07 20.49
N LEU A 435 2.78 -10.38 20.17
CA LEU A 435 2.23 -10.89 18.90
C LEU A 435 0.77 -10.49 18.62
N PRO A 436 -0.15 -10.40 19.60
CA PRO A 436 -1.55 -10.05 19.33
C PRO A 436 -1.79 -8.58 18.99
N ARG A 437 -0.81 -7.68 19.21
CA ARG A 437 -1.01 -6.21 19.18
C ARG A 437 -0.47 -5.53 17.91
N GLY A 438 -0.05 -6.31 16.91
CA GLY A 438 0.22 -5.79 15.57
C GLY A 438 1.43 -4.86 15.44
N ARG A 439 2.41 -4.87 16.36
CA ARG A 439 3.69 -4.15 16.21
C ARG A 439 4.84 -5.14 16.25
N TYR A 440 5.43 -5.45 15.10
CA TYR A 440 6.44 -6.51 14.98
C TYR A 440 7.85 -5.99 14.84
N GLU A 441 8.03 -4.87 14.13
CA GLU A 441 9.25 -4.08 14.21
C GLU A 441 8.93 -2.59 14.31
N VAL A 442 9.70 -1.87 15.10
CA VAL A 442 9.61 -0.41 15.23
C VAL A 442 10.99 0.17 15.07
N TRP A 443 11.17 1.07 14.11
CA TRP A 443 12.46 1.62 13.74
C TRP A 443 12.45 3.13 13.97
N ASP A 444 13.12 3.58 15.03
CA ASP A 444 13.29 4.99 15.36
C ASP A 444 14.58 5.53 14.73
N GLY A 445 14.48 6.69 14.07
CA GLY A 445 15.61 7.43 13.50
C GLY A 445 15.47 7.72 12.00
N GLY A 446 16.55 7.51 11.25
CA GLY A 446 16.58 7.62 9.78
C GLY A 446 16.62 9.05 9.23
N ILE A 447 15.94 10.01 9.85
CA ILE A 447 15.88 11.43 9.43
C ILE A 447 16.56 12.30 10.48
N ASN A 448 17.88 12.24 10.53
CA ASN A 448 18.71 12.98 11.50
C ASN A 448 19.55 14.09 10.85
N PHE A 449 19.49 14.22 9.52
CA PHE A 449 20.25 15.21 8.78
C PHE A 449 19.39 16.44 8.49
N CYS A 450 19.89 17.63 8.83
CA CYS A 450 19.18 18.90 8.68
C CYS A 450 17.81 18.92 9.39
N SER A 451 17.66 18.14 10.46
CA SER A 451 16.41 17.97 11.18
C SER A 451 16.63 18.00 12.70
N ARG A 452 15.56 18.35 13.44
CA ARG A 452 15.48 18.23 14.90
C ARG A 452 14.14 17.63 15.28
N SER A 453 14.10 16.82 16.34
CA SER A 453 12.88 16.21 16.89
C SER A 453 12.81 16.48 18.40
N ALA A 454 11.60 16.48 18.96
CA ALA A 454 11.35 16.87 20.34
C ALA A 454 12.02 15.94 21.38
N HIS A 455 12.04 14.63 21.10
CA HIS A 455 12.59 13.59 21.97
C HIS A 455 13.73 12.81 21.27
N HIS A 456 14.36 13.39 20.24
CA HIS A 456 15.47 12.79 19.50
C HIS A 456 15.16 11.43 18.84
N LYS A 457 13.89 11.15 18.52
CA LYS A 457 13.49 9.94 17.79
C LYS A 457 13.48 10.10 16.27
N GLY A 458 13.37 11.34 15.78
CA GLY A 458 13.22 11.60 14.35
C GLY A 458 11.90 11.01 13.81
N MET A 459 12.02 10.01 12.95
CA MET A 459 10.90 9.25 12.39
C MET A 459 10.87 7.84 12.95
N THR A 460 9.68 7.36 13.27
CA THR A 460 9.43 5.96 13.60
C THR A 460 8.78 5.27 12.41
N VAL A 461 9.35 4.18 11.91
CA VAL A 461 8.69 3.26 10.97
C VAL A 461 8.16 2.07 11.78
N ASP A 462 6.84 1.94 11.83
CA ASP A 462 6.16 0.82 12.50
C ASP A 462 5.77 -0.24 11.46
N ILE A 463 6.43 -1.39 11.50
CA ILE A 463 6.26 -2.52 10.59
C ILE A 463 5.37 -3.55 11.30
N LYS A 464 4.18 -3.76 10.73
CA LYS A 464 3.12 -4.58 11.32
C LYS A 464 2.96 -5.93 10.61
N ASP A 465 4.06 -6.70 10.49
CA ASP A 465 4.04 -8.06 9.92
C ASP A 465 4.83 -9.05 10.79
N ALA A 466 4.15 -10.12 11.22
CA ALA A 466 4.73 -11.17 12.06
C ALA A 466 5.91 -11.88 11.43
N LEU A 467 5.95 -11.94 10.11
CA LEU A 467 6.95 -12.68 9.36
C LEU A 467 8.31 -11.99 9.37
N THR A 468 8.34 -10.72 9.78
CA THR A 468 9.57 -9.95 9.85
C THR A 468 10.31 -10.20 11.18
N ALA A 469 9.71 -10.90 12.13
CA ALA A 469 10.36 -11.28 13.39
C ALA A 469 11.65 -12.10 13.17
N CYS A 470 12.58 -11.98 14.12
CA CYS A 470 13.81 -12.77 14.15
C CYS A 470 13.56 -14.20 14.67
N PRO A 471 14.12 -15.24 14.03
CA PRO A 471 13.92 -16.63 14.44
C PRO A 471 14.70 -17.04 15.71
N THR A 472 15.68 -16.23 16.15
CA THR A 472 16.44 -16.36 17.41
C THR A 472 17.01 -14.99 17.79
N ARG A 473 17.54 -14.83 19.01
CA ARG A 473 18.23 -13.59 19.44
C ARG A 473 19.50 -13.30 18.62
N GLU A 474 20.17 -14.32 18.10
CA GLU A 474 21.35 -14.14 17.24
C GLU A 474 20.99 -13.56 15.88
N CYS A 475 19.79 -13.87 15.38
CA CYS A 475 19.22 -13.42 14.10
C CYS A 475 20.27 -13.40 12.96
N PRO A 476 20.81 -14.57 12.54
CA PRO A 476 21.89 -14.63 11.55
C PRO A 476 21.45 -14.06 10.20
N VAL A 477 22.36 -13.38 9.49
CA VAL A 477 22.04 -12.72 8.20
C VAL A 477 21.48 -13.65 7.13
N ASN A 478 21.87 -14.93 7.18
CA ASN A 478 21.46 -15.96 6.23
C ASN A 478 20.29 -16.82 6.75
N SER A 479 19.73 -16.48 7.92
CA SER A 479 18.57 -17.19 8.44
C SER A 479 17.35 -16.87 7.59
N ARG A 480 16.49 -17.88 7.40
CA ARG A 480 15.17 -17.67 6.79
C ARG A 480 14.34 -16.82 7.75
N LEU A 481 13.50 -15.95 7.19
CA LEU A 481 12.53 -15.21 7.99
C LEU A 481 11.57 -16.18 8.70
N THR A 482 10.99 -15.70 9.79
CA THR A 482 10.16 -16.52 10.65
C THR A 482 8.84 -16.90 9.96
N PRO A 483 8.44 -18.18 9.94
CA PRO A 483 7.12 -18.63 9.46
C PRO A 483 6.03 -18.37 10.51
N LEU A 484 5.90 -17.12 10.93
CA LEU A 484 5.13 -16.73 12.12
C LEU A 484 3.63 -16.51 11.89
N ALA A 485 3.05 -17.18 10.90
CA ALA A 485 1.61 -17.29 10.78
C ALA A 485 1.26 -18.75 10.55
N GLN A 486 0.26 -19.26 11.29
CA GLN A 486 -0.47 -20.47 10.88
C GLN A 486 -1.14 -20.30 9.49
N VAL A 487 -1.08 -19.09 8.93
CA VAL A 487 -1.36 -18.76 7.53
C VAL A 487 -0.04 -18.80 6.72
N VAL A 488 0.62 -19.95 6.73
CA VAL A 488 1.39 -20.39 5.57
C VAL A 488 0.39 -21.22 4.81
N ASP A 489 0.02 -20.83 3.58
CA ASP A 489 -0.55 -21.80 2.64
C ASP A 489 0.52 -22.87 2.42
N PRO A 490 0.39 -24.07 3.02
CA PRO A 490 1.42 -25.09 2.97
C PRO A 490 1.58 -25.64 1.55
N SER A 491 0.62 -25.39 0.66
CA SER A 491 0.61 -25.91 -0.71
C SER A 491 1.58 -25.18 -1.65
N GLN A 492 1.99 -23.94 -1.32
CA GLN A 492 2.75 -23.11 -2.25
C GLN A 492 4.27 -23.19 -2.05
N GLY A 493 4.80 -23.58 -0.87
CA GLY A 493 6.23 -23.80 -0.66
C GLY A 493 7.18 -22.62 -0.99
N VAL A 494 6.67 -21.45 -1.35
CA VAL A 494 7.45 -20.29 -1.82
C VAL A 494 7.46 -19.19 -0.76
N PHE A 495 8.67 -18.81 -0.34
CA PHE A 495 8.92 -17.57 0.38
C PHE A 495 8.68 -16.38 -0.55
N THR A 496 7.59 -15.65 -0.40
CA THR A 496 7.37 -14.39 -1.13
C THR A 496 8.12 -13.25 -0.42
N PRO A 497 9.15 -12.63 -1.02
CA PRO A 497 9.88 -11.52 -0.42
C PRO A 497 9.01 -10.26 -0.33
N ASN A 498 9.04 -9.56 0.82
CA ASN A 498 8.43 -8.24 1.02
C ASN A 498 6.94 -8.18 0.61
N ARG A 499 6.16 -9.09 1.23
CA ARG A 499 4.70 -9.02 1.34
C ARG A 499 4.35 -7.58 1.69
N ALA A 500 3.44 -6.92 0.97
CA ALA A 500 3.17 -5.52 1.28
C ALA A 500 2.77 -5.36 2.75
N VAL A 501 3.75 -4.88 3.53
CA VAL A 501 3.67 -4.88 4.97
C VAL A 501 2.86 -3.66 5.33
N ARG A 502 1.87 -3.90 6.17
CA ARG A 502 1.17 -2.86 6.87
C ARG A 502 2.19 -2.01 7.65
N ARG A 503 2.38 -0.75 7.23
CA ARG A 503 3.37 0.18 7.81
C ARG A 503 2.73 1.51 8.15
N ASP A 504 3.01 2.01 9.34
CA ASP A 504 2.75 3.40 9.73
C ASP A 504 4.07 4.15 9.88
N VAL A 505 4.00 5.47 9.73
CA VAL A 505 5.11 6.36 10.08
C VAL A 505 4.68 7.36 11.13
N LEU A 506 5.48 7.53 12.17
CA LEU A 506 5.27 8.57 13.18
C LEU A 506 6.43 9.56 13.13
N PHE A 507 6.12 10.83 13.35
CA PHE A 507 7.11 11.89 13.45
C PHE A 507 7.08 12.52 14.84
N ASP A 508 8.25 12.55 15.48
CA ASP A 508 8.46 13.13 16.80
C ASP A 508 8.64 14.66 16.72
N SER A 509 7.62 15.34 16.19
CA SER A 509 7.62 16.79 15.91
C SER A 509 8.90 17.23 15.17
N VAL A 510 9.18 16.56 14.05
CA VAL A 510 10.36 16.79 13.24
C VAL A 510 10.27 18.13 12.54
N THR A 511 11.27 18.97 12.78
CA THR A 511 11.48 20.22 12.05
C THR A 511 12.67 20.04 11.13
N VAL A 512 12.55 20.44 9.86
CA VAL A 512 13.59 20.30 8.83
C VAL A 512 13.98 21.69 8.34
N GLY A 513 15.27 21.97 8.23
CA GLY A 513 15.71 23.29 7.79
C GLY A 513 17.23 23.38 7.70
N ARG A 514 17.70 24.36 6.93
CA ARG A 514 19.15 24.55 6.72
C ARG A 514 19.89 24.95 7.99
N ASP A 515 19.23 25.71 8.84
CA ASP A 515 19.66 26.12 10.19
C ASP A 515 19.81 24.93 11.16
N ARG A 516 19.26 23.76 10.81
CA ARG A 516 19.35 22.52 11.60
C ARG A 516 20.42 21.56 11.10
N CYS A 517 21.07 21.87 9.99
CA CYS A 517 22.18 21.05 9.50
C CYS A 517 23.41 21.26 10.38
N VAL A 518 23.93 20.20 10.97
CA VAL A 518 25.20 20.22 11.71
C VAL A 518 26.33 19.80 10.75
N LEU A 519 26.72 20.74 9.88
CA LEU A 519 27.84 20.56 8.93
C LEU A 519 28.73 21.79 8.89
N ASP A 520 30.01 21.57 9.16
CA ASP A 520 31.02 22.61 9.05
C ASP A 520 31.08 23.17 7.63
N GLY A 521 31.13 24.51 7.52
CA GLY A 521 31.22 25.23 6.25
C GLY A 521 29.92 25.39 5.47
N LEU A 522 28.80 24.75 5.86
CA LEU A 522 27.54 24.84 5.10
C LEU A 522 26.95 26.27 5.07
N ALA A 523 27.20 27.06 6.12
CA ALA A 523 26.78 28.46 6.20
C ALA A 523 27.37 29.33 5.07
N GLY A 524 28.55 28.96 4.54
CA GLY A 524 29.20 29.68 3.44
C GLY A 524 28.63 29.36 2.05
N VAL A 525 27.78 28.34 1.91
CA VAL A 525 27.25 27.91 0.61
C VAL A 525 25.99 28.73 0.25
N ARG A 526 26.07 29.54 -0.81
CA ARG A 526 25.05 30.55 -1.20
C ARG A 526 23.82 29.99 -1.96
N GLY A 527 23.76 28.69 -2.24
CA GLY A 527 22.69 28.07 -3.04
C GLY A 527 21.94 26.94 -2.33
N LYS A 528 20.88 26.43 -2.97
CA LYS A 528 20.10 25.29 -2.45
C LYS A 528 20.81 23.93 -2.60
N VAL A 529 21.74 23.81 -3.55
CA VAL A 529 22.45 22.56 -3.83
C VAL A 529 23.78 22.54 -3.09
N PHE A 530 24.11 21.41 -2.47
CA PHE A 530 25.40 21.14 -1.86
C PHE A 530 25.65 19.63 -1.84
N TYR A 531 26.85 19.21 -1.46
CA TYR A 531 27.25 17.81 -1.51
C TYR A 531 27.75 17.33 -0.16
N THR A 532 27.44 16.09 0.19
CA THR A 532 27.91 15.47 1.43
C THR A 532 28.50 14.10 1.17
N ASN A 533 29.20 13.52 2.14
CA ASN A 533 29.41 12.07 2.13
C ASN A 533 28.05 11.33 2.27
N ALA A 534 28.04 10.02 2.04
CA ALA A 534 26.79 9.24 2.07
C ALA A 534 26.10 9.18 3.43
N LYS A 535 26.84 9.40 4.54
CA LYS A 535 26.27 9.45 5.90
C LYS A 535 25.81 10.85 6.31
N CYS A 536 26.00 11.85 5.44
CA CYS A 536 25.68 13.25 5.69
C CYS A 536 26.35 13.83 6.94
N THR A 537 27.59 13.41 7.22
CA THR A 537 28.39 13.90 8.35
C THR A 537 29.45 14.92 7.93
N GLU A 538 29.76 15.00 6.63
CA GLU A 538 30.81 15.86 6.09
C GLU A 538 30.35 16.51 4.80
N LEU A 539 30.70 17.79 4.62
CA LEU A 539 30.53 18.50 3.35
C LEU A 539 31.57 18.00 2.33
N ARG A 540 31.16 17.91 1.06
CA ARG A 540 32.05 17.65 -0.07
C ARG A 540 32.19 18.91 -0.92
N SER A 541 33.35 19.09 -1.51
CA SER A 541 33.68 20.28 -2.32
C SER A 541 32.86 20.38 -3.61
N GLY A 542 32.28 19.26 -4.08
CA GLY A 542 31.48 19.20 -5.30
C GLY A 542 30.99 17.78 -5.60
N PRO A 543 30.40 17.56 -6.79
CA PRO A 543 30.01 16.23 -7.24
C PRO A 543 31.24 15.32 -7.42
N GLY A 544 31.05 14.01 -7.24
CA GLY A 544 32.15 13.05 -7.24
C GLY A 544 31.72 11.66 -6.80
N ARG A 545 32.68 10.73 -6.79
CA ARG A 545 32.43 9.29 -6.56
C ARG A 545 31.71 8.97 -5.25
N ASP A 546 32.04 9.67 -4.17
CA ASP A 546 31.50 9.50 -2.82
C ASP A 546 30.68 10.71 -2.34
N ALA A 547 30.34 11.62 -3.27
CA ALA A 547 29.56 12.81 -3.00
C ALA A 547 28.08 12.55 -3.33
N VAL A 548 27.22 12.71 -2.34
CA VAL A 548 25.76 12.67 -2.48
C VAL A 548 25.25 14.09 -2.61
N ARG A 549 24.52 14.36 -3.70
CA ARG A 549 23.85 15.63 -3.91
C ARG A 549 22.71 15.80 -2.94
N GLN A 550 22.68 16.96 -2.26
CA GLN A 550 21.61 17.42 -1.40
C GLN A 550 20.96 18.67 -2.00
N VAL A 551 19.65 18.82 -1.82
CA VAL A 551 18.93 20.07 -2.07
C VAL A 551 18.24 20.49 -0.79
N LEU A 552 18.47 21.73 -0.37
CA LEU A 552 17.74 22.37 0.72
C LEU A 552 17.68 23.88 0.51
N LYS A 553 16.47 24.41 0.26
CA LYS A 553 16.22 25.83 0.01
C LYS A 553 16.57 26.65 1.27
N PRO A 554 17.48 27.63 1.17
CA PRO A 554 17.75 28.54 2.29
C PRO A 554 16.48 29.27 2.73
N GLY A 555 16.29 29.41 4.04
CA GLY A 555 15.13 30.09 4.64
C GLY A 555 13.83 29.27 4.67
N TRP A 556 13.76 28.11 4.01
CA TRP A 556 12.62 27.20 4.19
C TRP A 556 12.76 26.40 5.49
N THR A 557 11.64 26.21 6.18
CA THR A 557 11.51 25.33 7.34
C THR A 557 10.29 24.43 7.15
N GLY A 558 10.52 23.11 7.17
CA GLY A 558 9.48 22.10 7.13
C GLY A 558 9.12 21.58 8.52
N PHE A 559 7.92 21.02 8.64
CA PHE A 559 7.41 20.41 9.86
C PHE A 559 6.65 19.11 9.57
N LEU A 560 6.94 18.07 10.35
CA LEU A 560 6.29 16.77 10.33
C LEU A 560 5.99 16.35 11.77
N GLY A 561 4.73 16.06 12.08
CA GLY A 561 4.34 15.66 13.44
C GLY A 561 3.16 14.71 13.44
N GLY A 562 3.12 13.84 14.44
CA GLY A 562 2.04 12.88 14.63
C GLY A 562 2.20 11.60 13.80
N LYS A 563 1.14 10.79 13.80
CA LYS A 563 1.10 9.49 13.14
C LYS A 563 0.41 9.56 11.79
N TYR A 564 0.99 8.87 10.81
CA TYR A 564 0.41 8.71 9.49
C TYR A 564 0.30 7.23 9.12
N GLY A 565 -0.81 6.86 8.50
CA GLY A 565 -1.05 5.53 7.95
C GLY A 565 -1.54 5.61 6.51
N SER A 566 -1.27 4.55 5.73
CA SER A 566 -1.88 4.45 4.39
C SER A 566 -3.39 4.25 4.51
N VAL A 567 -4.14 4.96 3.68
CA VAL A 567 -5.61 4.90 3.64
C VAL A 567 -6.16 4.06 2.47
N GLU A 568 -5.29 3.61 1.56
CA GLU A 568 -5.66 2.75 0.44
C GLU A 568 -4.47 1.93 -0.09
N SER A 569 -4.75 0.76 -0.67
CA SER A 569 -3.73 -0.25 -0.96
C SER A 569 -3.00 -0.08 -2.30
N TRP A 570 -3.48 0.77 -3.22
CA TRP A 570 -2.90 0.89 -4.57
C TRP A 570 -1.76 1.91 -4.64
N TYR A 571 -2.10 3.19 -4.53
CA TYR A 571 -1.18 4.29 -4.88
C TYR A 571 -1.12 5.40 -3.81
N GLY A 572 -1.86 5.22 -2.72
CA GLY A 572 -2.34 6.34 -1.93
C GLY A 572 -1.32 7.04 -1.07
N MET A 573 -1.73 8.23 -0.66
CA MET A 573 -1.03 9.04 0.31
C MET A 573 -1.21 8.48 1.72
N TYR A 574 -0.18 8.61 2.54
CA TYR A 574 -0.27 8.48 3.99
C TYR A 574 -1.05 9.67 4.55
N GLN A 575 -2.14 9.40 5.27
CA GLN A 575 -2.92 10.44 5.95
C GLN A 575 -2.68 10.38 7.45
N GLN A 576 -2.86 11.53 8.11
CA GLN A 576 -2.76 11.61 9.56
C GLN A 576 -3.85 10.77 10.20
N VAL A 577 -3.47 9.94 11.16
CA VAL A 577 -4.37 9.06 11.92
C VAL A 577 -4.15 9.26 13.42
N ALA A 578 -5.09 8.78 14.25
CA ALA A 578 -4.91 8.83 15.69
C ALA A 578 -3.69 7.99 16.11
N GLU A 579 -2.94 8.41 17.13
CA GLU A 579 -1.71 7.70 17.55
C GLU A 579 -1.97 6.25 17.97
N ASN A 580 -3.12 6.02 18.61
CA ASN A 580 -3.60 4.71 19.03
C ASN A 580 -4.25 3.90 17.90
N ASP A 581 -4.27 4.40 16.67
CA ASP A 581 -4.85 3.69 15.55
C ASP A 581 -3.98 2.49 15.20
N GLU A 582 -4.34 1.32 15.70
CA GLU A 582 -3.66 0.07 15.36
C GLU A 582 -3.92 -0.31 13.90
N ASP A 583 -4.94 0.30 13.31
CA ASP A 583 -5.22 0.18 11.91
C ASP A 583 -4.42 1.18 11.08
N GLY A 584 -3.72 0.74 10.04
CA GLY A 584 -3.02 1.63 9.09
C GLY A 584 -1.90 0.89 8.39
N GLY A 585 -1.73 1.10 7.09
CA GLY A 585 -0.64 0.55 6.28
C GLY A 585 -1.09 -0.06 4.94
N PHE A 586 -0.15 -0.14 3.99
CA PHE A 586 -0.38 -0.73 2.67
C PHE A 586 -0.69 -2.23 2.79
N GLU A 587 -1.80 -2.68 2.19
CA GLU A 587 -2.10 -4.10 2.07
C GLU A 587 -1.41 -4.70 0.84
N ASN A 588 -1.09 -6.00 0.95
CA ASN A 588 -0.55 -6.74 -0.19
C ASN A 588 -1.69 -7.12 -1.11
N ILE A 589 -1.82 -6.37 -2.22
CA ILE A 589 -2.88 -6.63 -3.18
C ILE A 589 -2.72 -8.05 -3.72
N GLU A 590 -1.51 -8.53 -4.02
CA GLU A 590 -1.27 -9.88 -4.54
C GLU A 590 -1.80 -10.99 -3.61
N GLN A 591 -1.51 -10.91 -2.30
CA GLN A 591 -1.98 -11.92 -1.33
C GLN A 591 -3.46 -11.79 -1.00
N SER A 592 -4.02 -10.57 -1.08
CA SER A 592 -5.46 -10.40 -0.94
C SER A 592 -6.23 -11.24 -1.97
N LEU A 593 -5.58 -11.63 -3.08
CA LEU A 593 -6.15 -12.45 -4.14
C LEU A 593 -5.96 -13.94 -3.91
N SER A 594 -5.04 -14.38 -3.05
CA SER A 594 -4.84 -15.79 -2.69
C SER A 594 -5.83 -16.29 -1.63
N ASP A 595 -6.55 -15.40 -0.94
CA ASP A 595 -7.66 -15.71 -0.01
C ASP A 595 -8.86 -16.44 -0.67
N PHE A 596 -8.70 -16.96 -1.89
CA PHE A 596 -9.71 -17.68 -2.68
C PHE A 596 -9.45 -19.19 -2.76
N ASN A 597 -8.39 -19.68 -2.10
CA ASN A 597 -8.03 -21.11 -2.08
C ASN A 597 -8.43 -21.78 -0.77
#